data_AF-A0A2T2PUI3-F1
#
_entry.id   AF-A0A2T2PUI3-F1
#
_cell.length_a   1.000
_cell.length_b   1.000
_cell.length_c   1.000
_cell.angle_alpha   90.00
_cell.angle_beta   90.00
_cell.angle_gamma   90.00
#
_symmetry.space_group_name_H-M   'P 1'
#
loop_
_entity.id
_entity.type
_entity.pdbx_description
1 polymer ?
#
loop_
_entity_poly.entity_id
_entity_poly.type
_entity_poly.pdbx_seq_one_letter_code
_entity_poly.pdbx_strand_id
1 'polypeptide(L)'
;MTDGSPATTTMSVSGERVVGGRPAGCPSSFCGCGASLRVFGRVVPELNLASNWLRFPRTAPAPGMVAARRGHVFVLEQHLAGDTWMAYDANSGGHATRIHARSLRGYTVVNPRG
;
A
#
# COMPACT_ATOMS: atom_id res chain seq x y z
N MET A 1 -43.73 -11.40 19.87
CA MET A 1 -42.30 -11.61 19.59
C MET A 1 -42.06 -11.16 18.16
N THR A 2 -41.52 -9.96 17.98
CA THR A 2 -41.18 -9.41 16.67
C THR A 2 -39.68 -9.17 16.68
N ASP A 3 -38.93 -10.04 15.99
CA ASP A 3 -37.49 -9.88 15.79
C ASP A 3 -37.25 -8.87 14.68
N GLY A 4 -36.69 -7.72 15.05
CA GLY A 4 -36.11 -6.76 14.11
C GLY A 4 -34.70 -7.22 13.73
N SER A 5 -34.54 -7.71 12.51
CA SER A 5 -33.21 -7.92 11.93
C SER A 5 -32.48 -6.57 11.78
N PRO A 6 -31.24 -6.41 12.27
CA PRO A 6 -30.48 -5.22 11.96
C PRO A 6 -30.04 -5.28 10.50
N ALA A 7 -30.47 -4.29 9.72
CA ALA A 7 -29.91 -4.03 8.40
C ALA A 7 -28.41 -3.73 8.57
N THR A 8 -27.57 -4.60 8.02
CA THR A 8 -26.14 -4.35 7.86
C THR A 8 -25.97 -3.12 6.98
N THR A 9 -25.74 -1.97 7.59
CA THR A 9 -25.28 -0.76 6.91
C THR A 9 -24.02 -1.12 6.14
N THR A 10 -24.16 -1.27 4.83
CA THR A 10 -23.02 -1.38 3.93
C THR A 10 -22.37 -0.02 3.92
N MET A 11 -21.40 0.20 4.81
CA MET A 11 -20.55 1.38 4.78
C MET A 11 -19.83 1.37 3.44
N SER A 12 -20.35 2.15 2.48
CA SER A 12 -19.62 2.49 1.28
C SER A 12 -18.47 3.38 1.73
N VAL A 13 -17.33 2.76 2.05
CA VAL A 13 -16.09 3.50 2.16
C VAL A 13 -15.82 4.00 0.75
N SER A 14 -16.10 5.28 0.48
CA SER A 14 -15.44 6.05 -0.57
C SER A 14 -13.96 6.14 -0.17
N GLY A 15 -13.29 4.98 -0.23
CA GLY A 15 -12.10 4.66 0.55
C GLY A 15 -10.80 5.14 -0.06
N GLU A 16 -10.87 6.05 -1.01
CA GLU A 16 -9.70 6.71 -1.59
C GLU A 16 -9.51 8.08 -0.95
N ARG A 17 -8.39 8.24 -0.25
CA ARG A 17 -7.96 9.50 0.34
C ARG A 17 -6.60 9.89 -0.19
N VAL A 18 -6.48 11.06 -0.82
CA VAL A 18 -5.17 11.66 -1.11
C VAL A 18 -4.58 12.18 0.20
N VAL A 19 -3.35 11.77 0.52
CA VAL A 19 -2.65 12.15 1.75
C VAL A 19 -1.37 12.95 1.51
N GLY A 20 -1.00 13.18 0.24
CA GLY A 20 0.13 14.02 -0.11
C GLY A 20 0.57 13.87 -1.56
N GLY A 21 1.65 14.57 -1.91
CA GLY A 21 2.33 14.45 -3.20
C GLY A 21 3.71 13.81 -3.07
N ARG A 22 4.62 14.15 -3.99
CA ARG A 22 6.03 13.73 -3.95
C ARG A 22 6.74 14.32 -2.72
N PRO A 23 7.29 13.50 -1.81
CA PRO A 23 8.08 14.01 -0.69
C PRO A 23 9.39 14.66 -1.16
N ALA A 24 9.90 15.63 -0.39
CA ALA A 24 11.21 16.22 -0.62
C ALA A 24 12.30 15.14 -0.60
N GLY A 25 13.26 15.21 -1.53
CA GLY A 25 14.32 14.21 -1.68
C GLY A 25 13.93 12.93 -2.42
N CYS A 26 12.65 12.69 -2.72
CA CYS A 26 12.23 11.56 -3.54
C CYS A 26 12.34 11.84 -5.05
N PRO A 27 12.61 10.81 -5.90
CA PRO A 27 12.58 10.94 -7.36
C PRO A 27 11.16 11.23 -7.90
N SER A 28 11.02 11.54 -9.19
CA SER A 28 9.69 11.76 -9.81
C SER A 28 8.80 10.51 -9.77
N SER A 29 9.39 9.32 -9.93
CA SER A 29 8.74 8.03 -9.68
C SER A 29 8.95 7.62 -8.22
N PHE A 30 8.15 8.16 -7.31
CA PHE A 30 8.40 8.06 -5.86
C PHE A 30 7.68 6.93 -5.12
N CYS A 31 7.15 5.90 -5.81
CA CYS A 31 6.46 4.80 -5.13
C CYS A 31 7.37 4.07 -4.12
N GLY A 32 8.61 3.75 -4.51
CA GLY A 32 9.59 3.15 -3.62
C GLY A 32 10.04 4.07 -2.49
N CYS A 33 10.34 5.33 -2.80
CA CYS A 33 10.75 6.31 -1.80
C CYS A 33 9.67 6.56 -0.74
N GLY A 34 8.41 6.72 -1.16
CA GLY A 34 7.28 6.87 -0.26
C GLY A 34 7.03 5.63 0.60
N ALA A 35 7.17 4.44 0.03
CA ALA A 35 7.11 3.19 0.80
C ALA A 35 8.23 3.10 1.84
N SER A 36 9.47 3.51 1.52
CA SER A 36 10.56 3.54 2.49
C SER A 36 10.29 4.51 3.64
N LEU A 37 9.78 5.70 3.35
CA LEU A 37 9.38 6.66 4.37
C LEU A 37 8.28 6.08 5.28
N ARG A 38 7.28 5.41 4.70
CA ARG A 38 6.18 4.81 5.46
C ARG A 38 6.63 3.65 6.35
N VAL A 39 7.54 2.81 5.88
CA VAL A 39 7.98 1.58 6.58
C VAL A 39 9.14 1.83 7.54
N PHE A 40 10.12 2.64 7.15
CA PHE A 40 11.38 2.84 7.85
C PHE A 40 11.53 4.24 8.46
N GLY A 41 10.62 5.18 8.16
CA GLY A 41 10.72 6.57 8.61
C GLY A 41 11.81 7.39 7.92
N ARG A 42 12.48 6.82 6.90
CA ARG A 42 13.57 7.47 6.17
C ARG A 42 13.61 7.04 4.71
N VAL A 43 14.21 7.89 3.86
CA VAL A 43 14.53 7.52 2.48
C VAL A 43 15.63 6.46 2.48
N VAL A 44 15.43 5.39 1.72
CA VAL A 44 16.44 4.36 1.46
C VAL A 44 16.67 4.35 -0.05
N PRO A 45 17.71 5.03 -0.57
CA PRO A 45 17.89 5.24 -2.01
C PRO A 45 17.85 3.97 -2.85
N GLU A 46 18.39 2.86 -2.32
CA GLU A 46 18.41 1.55 -2.97
C GLU A 46 17.00 0.98 -3.18
N LEU A 47 16.01 1.44 -2.41
CA LEU A 47 14.62 1.02 -2.50
C LEU A 47 13.75 2.00 -3.29
N ASN A 48 14.31 3.08 -3.84
CA ASN A 48 13.56 3.98 -4.72
C ASN A 48 13.05 3.24 -5.96
N LEU A 49 13.84 2.29 -6.48
CA LEU A 49 13.44 1.42 -7.58
C LEU A 49 12.56 0.28 -7.07
N ALA A 50 11.31 0.24 -7.52
CA ALA A 50 10.32 -0.75 -7.07
C ALA A 50 10.78 -2.21 -7.19
N SER A 51 11.57 -2.56 -8.22
CA SER A 51 12.07 -3.93 -8.39
C SER A 51 13.05 -4.37 -7.29
N ASN A 52 13.71 -3.45 -6.59
CA ASN A 52 14.64 -3.81 -5.51
C ASN A 52 13.90 -4.30 -4.26
N TRP A 53 12.63 -3.95 -4.08
CA TRP A 53 11.81 -4.50 -3.01
C TRP A 53 11.59 -6.01 -3.13
N LEU A 54 11.66 -6.56 -4.34
CA LEU A 54 11.53 -8.01 -4.58
C LEU A 54 12.72 -8.82 -4.03
N ARG A 55 13.77 -8.17 -3.50
CA ARG A 55 14.90 -8.82 -2.82
C ARG A 55 14.57 -9.21 -1.38
N PHE A 56 13.57 -8.56 -0.77
CA PHE A 56 13.10 -8.93 0.56
C PHE A 56 12.43 -10.31 0.56
N PRO A 57 12.48 -11.03 1.70
CA PRO A 57 11.85 -12.35 1.80
C PRO A 57 10.34 -12.26 1.53
N ARG A 58 9.85 -13.19 0.72
CA ARG A 58 8.41 -13.33 0.44
C ARG A 58 7.67 -13.74 1.71
N THR A 59 6.46 -13.24 1.89
CA THR A 59 5.66 -13.52 3.08
C THR A 59 4.16 -13.48 2.76
N ALA A 60 3.33 -13.93 3.71
CA ALA A 60 1.88 -13.76 3.64
C ALA A 60 1.48 -12.29 3.82
N PRO A 61 0.37 -11.83 3.20
CA PRO A 61 -0.17 -10.49 3.41
C PRO A 61 -0.47 -10.20 4.88
N ALA A 62 0.09 -9.11 5.40
CA ALA A 62 -0.15 -8.61 6.75
C ALA A 62 0.06 -7.08 6.81
N PRO A 63 -0.49 -6.37 7.81
CA PRO A 63 -0.19 -4.95 8.02
C PRO A 63 1.31 -4.69 8.13
N GLY A 64 1.79 -3.66 7.44
CA GLY A 64 3.20 -3.29 7.36
C GLY A 64 4.04 -4.08 6.35
N MET A 65 3.47 -5.09 5.70
CA MET A 65 4.12 -5.77 4.57
C MET A 65 3.99 -4.93 3.30
N VAL A 66 4.80 -5.25 2.30
CA VAL A 66 4.88 -4.48 1.08
C VAL A 66 4.50 -5.33 -0.12
N ALA A 67 3.57 -4.83 -0.93
CA ALA A 67 3.22 -5.43 -2.21
C ALA A 67 4.08 -4.78 -3.31
N ALA A 68 4.94 -5.58 -3.94
CA ALA A 68 5.90 -5.10 -4.93
C ALA A 68 5.78 -5.86 -6.25
N ARG A 69 6.06 -5.15 -7.34
CA ARG A 69 6.32 -5.72 -8.67
C ARG A 69 7.29 -4.81 -9.41
N ARG A 70 7.72 -5.22 -10.61
CA ARG A 70 8.49 -4.33 -11.49
C ARG A 70 7.64 -3.08 -11.79
N GLY A 71 8.16 -1.91 -11.44
CA GLY A 71 7.55 -0.62 -11.72
C GLY A 71 6.58 -0.06 -10.66
N HIS A 72 6.14 -0.83 -9.67
CA HIS A 72 5.26 -0.29 -8.63
C HIS A 72 5.37 -1.01 -7.28
N VAL A 73 5.18 -0.28 -6.20
CA VAL A 73 5.23 -0.78 -4.82
C VAL A 73 4.32 0.04 -3.91
N PHE A 74 3.64 -0.62 -2.96
CA PHE A 74 2.80 0.01 -1.95
C PHE A 74 2.81 -0.77 -0.62
N VAL A 75 2.45 -0.10 0.47
CA VAL A 75 2.44 -0.68 1.84
C VAL A 75 1.03 -1.11 2.20
N LEU A 76 0.90 -2.29 2.80
CA LEU A 76 -0.36 -2.87 3.26
C LEU A 76 -0.71 -2.30 4.64
N GLU A 77 -1.86 -1.64 4.75
CA GLU A 77 -2.32 -1.03 6.01
C GLU A 77 -3.35 -1.91 6.72
N GLN A 78 -4.41 -2.31 6.02
CA GLN A 78 -5.52 -3.07 6.59
C GLN A 78 -6.10 -4.05 5.57
N HIS A 79 -6.40 -5.27 5.98
CA HIS A 79 -7.11 -6.22 5.12
C HIS A 79 -8.57 -5.80 4.97
N LEU A 80 -9.10 -5.82 3.75
CA LEU A 80 -10.51 -5.50 3.49
C LEU A 80 -11.30 -6.77 3.20
N ALA A 81 -10.91 -7.52 2.16
CA ALA A 81 -11.50 -8.81 1.80
C ALA A 81 -10.66 -9.50 0.73
N GLY A 82 -10.54 -10.83 0.77
CA GLY A 82 -9.81 -11.61 -0.25
C GLY A 82 -8.40 -11.05 -0.51
N ASP A 83 -8.09 -10.75 -1.78
CA ASP A 83 -6.83 -10.13 -2.19
C ASP A 83 -6.85 -8.60 -2.14
N THR A 84 -7.82 -7.98 -1.48
CA THR A 84 -7.98 -6.52 -1.43
C THR A 84 -7.58 -5.96 -0.08
N TRP A 85 -6.70 -4.97 -0.09
CA TRP A 85 -6.14 -4.33 1.09
C TRP A 85 -6.26 -2.81 0.98
N MET A 86 -6.50 -2.16 2.10
CA MET A 86 -6.23 -0.73 2.23
C MET A 86 -4.71 -0.54 2.13
N ALA A 87 -4.28 0.27 1.17
CA ALA A 87 -2.88 0.44 0.84
C ALA A 87 -2.45 1.90 0.97
N TYR A 88 -1.30 2.14 1.57
CA TYR A 88 -0.56 3.39 1.39
C TYR A 88 0.22 3.29 0.08
N ASP A 89 -0.24 4.04 -0.92
CA ASP A 89 0.16 3.92 -2.31
C ASP A 89 0.73 5.25 -2.83
N ALA A 90 2.05 5.41 -2.67
CA ALA A 90 2.79 6.58 -3.12
C ALA A 90 3.00 6.55 -4.64
N ASN A 91 2.96 7.74 -5.27
CA ASN A 91 3.03 7.90 -6.72
C ASN A 91 1.97 7.07 -7.47
N SER A 92 0.77 7.05 -6.91
CA SER A 92 -0.43 6.52 -7.55
C SER A 92 -1.21 7.65 -8.23
N GLY A 93 -2.38 7.34 -8.82
CA GLY A 93 -3.19 8.20 -9.70
C GLY A 93 -2.96 9.72 -9.54
N GLY A 94 -2.56 10.38 -10.63
CA GLY A 94 -2.27 11.82 -10.63
C GLY A 94 -0.97 12.22 -9.94
N HIS A 95 0.01 11.31 -9.79
CA HIS A 95 1.27 11.56 -9.07
C HIS A 95 1.06 11.95 -7.59
N ALA A 96 0.07 11.32 -6.96
CA ALA A 96 -0.28 11.54 -5.57
C ALA A 96 0.11 10.34 -4.69
N THR A 97 0.16 10.58 -3.39
CA THR A 97 0.14 9.53 -2.37
C THR A 97 -1.31 9.34 -1.93
N ARG A 98 -1.83 8.12 -2.05
CA ARG A 98 -3.22 7.80 -1.71
C ARG A 98 -3.28 6.67 -0.70
N ILE A 99 -4.25 6.73 0.20
CA ILE A 99 -4.69 5.59 1.01
C ILE A 99 -5.96 5.08 0.35
N HIS A 100 -5.92 3.88 -0.23
CA HIS A 100 -7.06 3.32 -0.97
C HIS A 100 -7.04 1.80 -1.10
N ALA A 101 -8.18 1.22 -1.46
CA ALA A 101 -8.31 -0.21 -1.70
C ALA A 101 -7.50 -0.64 -2.93
N ARG A 102 -6.64 -1.64 -2.75
CA ARG A 102 -5.79 -2.22 -3.79
C ARG A 102 -5.85 -3.73 -3.78
N SER A 103 -6.03 -4.30 -4.97
CA SER A 103 -5.84 -5.73 -5.19
C SER A 103 -4.34 -6.08 -5.19
N LEU A 104 -4.00 -7.20 -4.56
CA LEU A 104 -2.67 -7.80 -4.60
C LEU A 104 -2.40 -8.57 -5.89
N ARG A 105 -3.38 -8.71 -6.79
CA ARG A 105 -3.21 -9.46 -8.03
C ARG A 105 -2.04 -8.91 -8.85
N GLY A 106 -1.07 -9.78 -9.13
CA GLY A 106 0.15 -9.43 -9.86
C GLY A 106 1.24 -8.76 -9.02
N TYR A 107 1.11 -8.75 -7.70
CA TYR A 107 2.16 -8.30 -6.76
C TYR A 107 2.72 -9.49 -5.97
N THR A 108 3.99 -9.40 -5.63
CA THR A 108 4.63 -10.24 -4.62
C THR A 108 4.59 -9.50 -3.29
N VAL A 109 4.10 -10.14 -2.24
CA VAL A 109 4.18 -9.58 -0.89
C VAL A 109 5.50 -9.96 -0.24
N VAL A 110 6.19 -8.97 0.29
CA VAL A 110 7.51 -9.11 0.93
C VAL A 110 7.51 -8.53 2.34
N ASN A 111 8.37 -9.10 3.19
CA ASN A 111 8.63 -8.57 4.53
C ASN A 111 9.82 -7.60 4.49
N PRO A 112 9.60 -6.28 4.61
CA PRO A 112 10.67 -5.29 4.51
C PRO A 112 11.58 -5.21 5.76
N ARG A 113 11.30 -5.99 6.81
CA ARG A 113 12.09 -6.05 8.05
C ARG A 113 12.66 -7.44 8.34
N GLY A 114 12.54 -8.38 7.40
CA GLY A 114 13.03 -9.75 7.50
C GLY A 114 14.42 -9.93 6.91
#